data_AF-A0A957SI34-F1
#
_entry.id   AF-A0A957SI34-F1
#
_cell.length_a   1.000
_cell.length_b   1.000
_cell.length_c   1.000
_cell.angle_alpha   90.00
_cell.angle_beta   90.00
_cell.angle_gamma   90.00
#
_symmetry.space_group_name_H-M   'P 1'
#
loop_
_entity.id
_entity.type
_entity.pdbx_description
1 polymer ?
#
loop_
_entity_poly.entity_id
_entity_poly.type
_entity_poly.pdbx_seq_one_letter_code
_entity_poly.pdbx_strand_id
1 'polypeptide(L)'
;MNANSIRYLDDGTVELIDIKIGDPADNEVQVQGGACGICSWDIATAKLGSKMNPKAPAGHEGVGYVAKVGRNVKGLREGDRVAGGGFASLRNLAAERVYKIPDSSLADEYWIVEPVSCAVTGLDHCRIQPGHRVAVIGAGFMGLLILQGLLHSPIEQLVAIDIAQNRLD
;
A
#
# COMPACT_ATOMS: atom_id res chain seq x y z
N MET A 1 -11.71 -16.91 -14.74
CA MET A 1 -11.26 -17.57 -13.51
C MET A 1 -12.07 -17.03 -12.33
N ASN A 2 -12.34 -17.86 -11.33
CA ASN A 2 -12.99 -17.40 -10.09
C ASN A 2 -11.92 -16.83 -9.17
N ALA A 3 -12.23 -15.72 -8.51
CA ALA A 3 -11.40 -15.10 -7.50
C ALA A 3 -12.29 -14.54 -6.38
N ASN A 4 -11.68 -14.19 -5.25
CA ASN A 4 -12.35 -13.61 -4.10
C ASN A 4 -11.88 -12.18 -3.90
N SER A 5 -12.76 -11.32 -3.42
CA SER A 5 -12.46 -9.95 -3.03
C SER A 5 -13.34 -9.57 -1.84
N ILE A 6 -13.10 -8.42 -1.23
CA ILE A 6 -14.05 -7.85 -0.27
C ILE A 6 -14.97 -6.80 -0.90
N ARG A 7 -16.10 -6.54 -0.23
CA ARG A 7 -16.99 -5.40 -0.47
C ARG A 7 -17.31 -4.70 0.85
N TYR A 8 -17.16 -3.38 0.90
CA TYR A 8 -17.64 -2.55 2.01
C TYR A 8 -19.15 -2.33 1.91
N LEU A 9 -19.86 -2.51 3.02
CA LEU A 9 -21.32 -2.34 3.11
C LEU A 9 -21.69 -1.06 3.88
N ASP A 10 -22.92 -0.58 3.69
CA ASP A 10 -23.41 0.68 4.28
C ASP A 10 -23.71 0.59 5.78
N ASP A 11 -23.78 -0.63 6.33
CA ASP A 11 -24.03 -0.91 7.73
C ASP A 11 -22.75 -1.00 8.57
N GLY A 12 -21.58 -0.71 7.98
CA GLY A 12 -20.30 -0.78 8.66
C GLY A 12 -19.57 -2.11 8.52
N THR A 13 -20.16 -3.10 7.83
CA THR A 13 -19.60 -4.44 7.69
C THR A 13 -18.86 -4.65 6.37
N VAL A 14 -18.12 -5.76 6.28
CA VAL A 14 -17.33 -6.16 5.11
C VAL A 14 -17.74 -7.58 4.72
N GLU A 15 -18.04 -7.78 3.44
CA GLU A 15 -18.44 -9.06 2.88
C GLU A 15 -17.34 -9.63 1.97
N LEU A 16 -17.07 -10.93 2.09
CA LEU A 16 -16.27 -11.67 1.11
C LEU A 16 -17.15 -12.02 -0.09
N ILE A 17 -16.73 -11.62 -1.28
CA ILE A 17 -17.48 -11.83 -2.53
C ILE A 17 -16.67 -12.65 -3.52
N ASP A 18 -17.36 -13.46 -4.32
CA ASP A 18 -16.80 -14.07 -5.51
C ASP A 18 -16.86 -13.10 -6.69
N ILE A 19 -15.76 -13.03 -7.43
CA ILE A 19 -15.63 -12.24 -8.64
C ILE A 19 -15.09 -13.10 -9.79
N LYS A 20 -15.47 -12.75 -11.02
CA LYS A 20 -14.94 -13.36 -12.23
C LYS A 20 -13.87 -12.46 -12.83
N ILE A 21 -12.66 -12.99 -12.98
CA ILE A 21 -11.52 -12.31 -13.60
C ILE A 21 -11.19 -13.01 -14.92
N GLY A 22 -11.07 -12.25 -16.00
CA GLY A 22 -10.57 -12.71 -17.30
C GLY A 22 -9.05 -12.65 -17.38
N ASP A 23 -8.50 -12.97 -18.54
CA ASP A 23 -7.08 -12.71 -18.82
C ASP A 23 -6.75 -11.20 -18.75
N PRO A 24 -5.52 -10.81 -18.38
CA PRO A 24 -5.12 -9.42 -18.39
C PRO A 24 -5.15 -8.86 -19.81
N ALA A 25 -5.55 -7.61 -19.96
CA ALA A 25 -5.42 -6.90 -21.23
C ALA A 25 -3.94 -6.70 -21.61
N ASP A 26 -3.68 -6.22 -22.82
CA ASP A 26 -2.33 -6.13 -23.39
C ASP A 26 -1.30 -5.39 -22.53
N ASN A 27 -1.74 -4.35 -21.82
CA ASN A 27 -0.90 -3.51 -20.96
C ASN A 27 -1.13 -3.79 -19.46
N GLU A 28 -1.80 -4.89 -19.12
CA GLU A 28 -2.08 -5.29 -17.76
C GLU A 28 -1.23 -6.50 -17.34
N VAL A 29 -1.05 -6.62 -16.04
CA VAL A 29 -0.57 -7.84 -15.40
C VAL A 29 -1.66 -8.39 -14.51
N GLN A 30 -1.78 -9.70 -14.50
CA GLN A 30 -2.60 -10.40 -13.52
C GLN A 30 -1.73 -10.75 -12.32
N VAL A 31 -2.19 -10.37 -11.14
CA VAL A 31 -1.48 -10.57 -9.87
C VAL A 31 -2.30 -11.47 -8.97
N GLN A 32 -1.69 -12.57 -8.54
CA GLN A 32 -2.18 -13.43 -7.46
C GLN A 32 -1.81 -12.76 -6.13
N GLY A 33 -2.80 -12.53 -5.26
CA GLY A 33 -2.58 -11.86 -3.98
C GLY A 33 -1.77 -12.70 -2.99
N GLY A 34 -0.87 -12.04 -2.25
CA GLY A 34 -0.09 -12.62 -1.15
C GLY A 34 -0.47 -12.00 0.20
N ALA A 35 -0.17 -10.71 0.38
CA ALA A 35 -0.52 -9.94 1.57
C ALA A 35 -1.08 -8.56 1.18
N CYS A 36 -1.85 -7.93 2.06
CA CYS A 36 -2.29 -6.55 1.88
C CYS A 36 -2.42 -5.85 3.24
N GLY A 37 -1.81 -4.68 3.36
CA GLY A 37 -2.00 -3.81 4.52
C GLY A 37 -3.42 -3.24 4.61
N ILE A 38 -3.78 -2.73 5.78
CA ILE A 38 -5.06 -2.07 6.05
C ILE A 38 -4.79 -0.60 6.36
N CYS A 39 -5.29 0.28 5.52
CA CYS A 39 -5.16 1.71 5.68
C CYS A 39 -6.31 2.29 6.50
N SER A 40 -6.10 3.48 7.09
CA SER A 40 -7.19 4.27 7.68
C SER A 40 -8.27 4.61 6.66
N TRP A 41 -7.93 4.71 5.37
CA TRP A 41 -8.90 4.93 4.30
C TRP A 41 -9.83 3.72 4.09
N ASP A 42 -9.29 2.50 4.21
CA ASP A 42 -10.10 1.27 4.16
C ASP A 42 -11.08 1.22 5.34
N ILE A 43 -10.60 1.56 6.55
CA ILE A 43 -11.43 1.60 7.77
C ILE A 43 -12.52 2.66 7.65
N ALA A 44 -12.20 3.86 7.16
CA ALA A 44 -13.19 4.90 6.95
C ALA A 44 -14.25 4.46 5.93
N THR A 45 -13.81 3.81 4.84
CA THR A 45 -14.71 3.27 3.82
C THR A 45 -15.60 2.16 4.37
N ALA A 46 -15.06 1.26 5.19
CA ALA A 46 -15.83 0.22 5.86
C ALA A 46 -16.90 0.81 6.78
N LYS A 47 -16.56 1.83 7.58
CA LYS A 47 -17.50 2.46 8.53
C LYS A 47 -18.57 3.31 7.87
N LEU A 48 -18.24 4.01 6.78
CA LEU A 48 -19.10 5.01 6.16
C LEU A 48 -19.84 4.49 4.92
N GLY A 49 -19.40 3.37 4.35
CA GLY A 49 -19.99 2.76 3.15
C GLY A 49 -20.16 3.77 2.03
N SER A 50 -21.38 3.92 1.52
CA SER A 50 -21.81 4.87 0.48
C SER A 50 -21.57 6.34 0.80
N LYS A 51 -21.42 6.71 2.08
CA LYS A 51 -21.16 8.10 2.49
C LYS A 51 -19.69 8.49 2.37
N MET A 52 -18.77 7.54 2.21
CA MET A 52 -17.36 7.85 1.99
C MET A 52 -17.12 8.32 0.56
N ASN A 53 -16.45 9.46 0.39
CA ASN A 53 -16.09 9.99 -0.93
C ASN A 53 -14.73 10.73 -0.88
N PRO A 54 -13.69 10.29 -1.62
CA PRO A 54 -13.66 9.07 -2.41
C PRO A 54 -13.66 7.81 -1.53
N LYS A 55 -14.26 6.73 -2.01
CA LYS A 55 -14.16 5.40 -1.37
C LYS A 55 -12.79 4.79 -1.64
N ALA A 56 -12.24 4.10 -0.64
CA ALA A 56 -11.10 3.23 -0.87
C ALA A 56 -11.50 2.11 -1.85
N PRO A 57 -10.60 1.68 -2.74
CA PRO A 57 -10.76 0.38 -3.40
C PRO A 57 -10.75 -0.74 -2.34
N ALA A 58 -11.09 -1.96 -2.74
CA ALA A 58 -10.89 -3.12 -1.88
C ALA A 58 -9.39 -3.37 -1.67
N GLY A 59 -8.78 -2.66 -0.71
CA GLY A 59 -7.35 -2.65 -0.42
C GLY A 59 -6.51 -1.97 -1.50
N HIS A 60 -5.37 -1.43 -1.09
CA HIS A 60 -4.41 -0.77 -1.98
C HIS A 60 -2.94 -0.96 -1.57
N GLU A 61 -2.67 -1.56 -0.41
CA GLU A 61 -1.33 -1.81 0.12
C GLU A 61 -0.88 -3.26 -0.17
N GLY A 62 -1.09 -3.72 -1.40
CA GLY A 62 -0.98 -5.13 -1.78
C GLY A 62 0.43 -5.57 -2.19
N VAL A 63 0.76 -6.82 -1.84
CA VAL A 63 1.90 -7.59 -2.33
C VAL A 63 1.36 -8.86 -2.97
N GLY A 64 1.94 -9.28 -4.08
CA GLY A 64 1.53 -10.49 -4.77
C GLY A 64 2.55 -10.97 -5.78
N TYR A 65 2.11 -11.90 -6.62
CA TYR A 65 2.95 -12.56 -7.62
C TYR A 65 2.29 -12.44 -8.99
N VAL A 66 3.07 -12.10 -10.01
CA VAL A 66 2.58 -12.03 -11.38
C VAL A 66 2.17 -13.43 -11.83
N ALA A 67 0.88 -13.63 -12.10
CA ALA A 67 0.33 -14.88 -12.60
C ALA A 67 0.28 -14.92 -14.13
N LYS A 68 0.10 -13.76 -14.78
CA LYS A 68 0.08 -13.62 -16.24
C LYS A 68 0.40 -12.19 -16.66
N VAL A 69 1.00 -12.03 -17.84
CA VAL A 69 1.32 -10.71 -18.41
C VAL A 69 0.61 -10.49 -19.75
N GLY A 70 0.16 -9.26 -20.00
CA GLY A 70 -0.33 -8.83 -21.29
C GLY A 70 0.79 -8.70 -22.33
N ARG A 71 0.44 -8.77 -23.62
CA ARG A 71 1.41 -8.82 -24.74
C ARG A 71 2.38 -7.64 -24.84
N ASN A 72 2.00 -6.48 -24.31
CA ASN A 72 2.79 -5.24 -24.39
C ASN A 72 3.53 -4.93 -23.09
N VAL A 73 3.35 -5.74 -22.04
CA VAL A 73 4.03 -5.55 -20.76
C VAL A 73 5.53 -5.82 -20.92
N LYS A 74 6.34 -4.91 -20.39
CA LYS A 74 7.80 -5.02 -20.37
C LYS A 74 8.29 -4.91 -18.93
N GLY A 75 9.36 -5.63 -18.60
CA GLY A 75 10.01 -5.56 -17.28
C GLY A 75 9.37 -6.39 -16.16
N LEU A 76 8.20 -6.98 -16.39
CA LEU A 76 7.55 -7.96 -15.50
C LEU A 76 7.36 -9.29 -16.23
N ARG A 77 7.46 -10.39 -15.49
CA ARG A 77 7.19 -11.75 -15.98
C ARG A 77 6.47 -12.57 -14.92
N GLU A 78 5.84 -13.67 -15.35
CA GLU A 78 5.21 -14.62 -14.44
C GLU A 78 6.19 -15.10 -13.35
N GLY A 79 5.69 -15.19 -12.12
CA GLY A 79 6.47 -15.51 -10.93
C GLY A 79 7.17 -14.32 -10.25
N ASP A 80 7.25 -13.15 -10.90
CA ASP A 80 7.81 -11.96 -10.26
C ASP A 80 6.96 -11.56 -9.04
N ARG A 81 7.62 -11.33 -7.91
CA ARG A 81 7.01 -10.73 -6.71
C ARG A 81 6.85 -9.23 -6.95
N VAL A 82 5.68 -8.68 -6.63
CA VAL A 82 5.34 -7.30 -6.95
C VAL A 82 4.57 -6.62 -5.83
N ALA A 83 4.79 -5.31 -5.71
CA ALA A 83 3.90 -4.40 -5.01
C ALA A 83 2.83 -3.91 -5.98
N GLY A 84 1.58 -3.98 -5.55
CA GLY A 84 0.38 -3.75 -6.35
C GLY A 84 -0.64 -4.84 -6.08
N GLY A 85 -1.91 -4.45 -5.92
CA GLY A 85 -2.96 -5.37 -5.55
C GLY A 85 -3.98 -4.74 -4.62
N GLY A 86 -4.50 -5.56 -3.71
CA GLY A 86 -5.50 -5.18 -2.73
C GLY A 86 -6.07 -6.43 -2.07
N PHE A 87 -7.23 -6.29 -1.46
CA PHE A 87 -7.98 -7.39 -0.86
C PHE A 87 -8.67 -8.23 -1.94
N ALA A 88 -7.88 -8.90 -2.77
CA ALA A 88 -8.36 -9.84 -3.79
C ALA A 88 -7.38 -11.01 -3.96
N SER A 89 -7.89 -12.22 -4.17
CA SER A 89 -7.04 -13.38 -4.44
C SER A 89 -6.42 -13.34 -5.83
N LEU A 90 -7.06 -12.71 -6.81
CA LEU A 90 -6.54 -12.50 -8.15
C LEU A 90 -7.10 -11.20 -8.74
N ARG A 91 -6.25 -10.40 -9.40
CA ARG A 91 -6.68 -9.13 -10.01
C ARG A 91 -5.83 -8.76 -11.23
N ASN A 92 -6.45 -8.16 -12.24
CA ASN A 92 -5.73 -7.51 -13.34
C ASN A 92 -5.46 -6.04 -12.99
N LEU A 93 -4.24 -5.59 -13.19
CA LEU A 93 -3.76 -4.25 -12.88
C LEU A 93 -3.00 -3.68 -14.07
N ALA A 94 -3.09 -2.38 -14.31
CA ALA A 94 -2.23 -1.71 -15.28
C ALA A 94 -0.76 -1.93 -14.90
N ALA A 95 0.05 -2.42 -15.83
CA ALA A 95 1.44 -2.81 -15.56
C ALA A 95 2.29 -1.64 -15.03
N GLU A 96 2.00 -0.41 -15.46
CA GLU A 96 2.67 0.81 -14.99
C GLU A 96 2.44 1.15 -13.51
N ARG A 97 1.45 0.50 -12.86
CA ARG A 97 1.12 0.69 -11.43
C ARG A 97 1.62 -0.46 -10.56
N VAL A 98 2.39 -1.38 -11.13
CA VAL A 98 2.87 -2.57 -10.45
C VAL A 98 4.39 -2.53 -10.45
N TYR A 99 4.98 -2.65 -9.26
CA TYR A 99 6.42 -2.50 -9.07
C TYR A 99 7.03 -3.82 -8.64
N LYS A 100 8.09 -4.25 -9.32
CA LYS A 100 8.81 -5.47 -8.94
C LYS A 100 9.47 -5.29 -7.58
N ILE A 101 9.21 -6.23 -6.68
CA ILE A 101 9.89 -6.37 -5.41
C ILE A 101 11.20 -7.15 -5.67
N PRO A 102 12.37 -6.66 -5.17
CA PRO A 102 13.63 -7.39 -5.28
C PRO A 102 13.59 -8.75 -4.58
N ASP A 103 14.41 -9.67 -5.05
CA ASP A 103 14.59 -10.98 -4.40
C ASP A 103 15.04 -10.77 -2.94
N SER A 104 14.31 -11.38 -2.01
CA SER A 104 14.51 -11.20 -0.58
C SER A 104 13.91 -12.34 0.22
N SER A 105 14.54 -12.65 1.34
CA SER A 105 14.03 -13.62 2.33
C SER A 105 12.93 -13.05 3.22
N LEU A 106 12.62 -11.75 3.13
CA LEU A 106 11.52 -11.15 3.89
C LEU A 106 10.17 -11.71 3.41
N ALA A 107 9.28 -12.01 4.36
CA ALA A 107 7.92 -12.44 4.10
C ALA A 107 7.07 -11.32 3.47
N ASP A 108 5.92 -11.66 2.87
CA ASP A 108 5.11 -10.74 2.04
C ASP A 108 4.60 -9.55 2.85
N GLU A 109 4.21 -9.78 4.10
CA GLU A 109 3.70 -8.77 5.03
C GLU A 109 4.70 -7.68 5.41
N TYR A 110 6.00 -7.88 5.15
CA TYR A 110 7.04 -6.88 5.42
C TYR A 110 7.28 -5.92 4.25
N TRP A 111 6.71 -6.19 3.06
CA TRP A 111 6.85 -5.35 1.87
C TRP A 111 5.77 -4.27 1.80
N ILE A 112 5.90 -3.27 2.67
CA ILE A 112 4.96 -2.15 2.83
C ILE A 112 5.21 -1.00 1.84
N VAL A 113 5.29 -1.29 0.54
CA VAL A 113 5.73 -0.34 -0.49
C VAL A 113 4.79 0.87 -0.64
N GLU A 114 3.48 0.68 -0.61
CA GLU A 114 2.49 1.78 -0.74
C GLU A 114 2.64 2.82 0.40
N PRO A 115 2.59 2.45 1.69
CA PRO A 115 2.66 3.45 2.75
C PRO A 115 4.05 4.08 2.86
N VAL A 116 5.12 3.34 2.52
CA VAL A 116 6.47 3.92 2.39
C VAL A 116 6.52 4.95 1.27
N SER A 117 5.89 4.68 0.12
CA SER A 117 5.83 5.64 -1.00
C SER A 117 5.09 6.93 -0.61
N CYS A 118 4.01 6.80 0.17
CA CYS A 118 3.31 7.93 0.76
C CYS A 118 4.21 8.73 1.72
N ALA A 119 4.98 8.05 2.57
CA ALA A 119 5.91 8.70 3.48
C ALA A 119 7.03 9.46 2.73
N VAL A 120 7.65 8.84 1.72
CA VAL A 120 8.67 9.48 0.87
C VAL A 120 8.12 10.71 0.17
N THR A 121 6.94 10.61 -0.45
CA THR A 121 6.28 11.75 -1.12
C THR A 121 6.00 12.89 -0.14
N GLY A 122 5.56 12.57 1.08
CA GLY A 122 5.33 13.56 2.13
C GLY A 122 6.61 14.30 2.52
N LEU A 123 7.71 13.57 2.71
CA LEU A 123 9.02 14.13 3.02
C LEU A 123 9.57 15.02 1.90
N ASP A 124 9.44 14.61 0.64
CA ASP A 124 9.85 15.40 -0.51
C ASP A 124 9.11 16.75 -0.57
N HIS A 125 7.80 16.75 -0.27
CA HIS A 125 7.01 17.98 -0.19
C HIS A 125 7.41 18.91 0.96
N CYS A 126 7.97 18.38 2.06
CA CYS A 126 8.50 19.19 3.14
C CYS A 126 9.77 19.97 2.76
N ARG A 127 10.47 19.58 1.68
CA ARG A 127 11.69 20.23 1.17
C ARG A 127 12.74 20.45 2.27
N ILE A 128 12.97 19.43 3.09
CA ILE A 128 13.92 19.48 4.21
C ILE A 128 15.31 19.91 3.73
N GLN A 129 15.90 20.89 4.40
CA GLN A 129 17.24 21.39 4.13
C GLN A 129 18.17 21.12 5.34
N PRO A 130 19.50 21.11 5.12
CA PRO A 130 20.45 21.06 6.21
C PRO A 130 20.20 22.13 7.28
N GLY A 131 20.26 21.74 8.55
CA GLY A 131 20.02 22.63 9.69
C GLY A 131 18.54 22.88 10.02
N HIS A 132 17.59 22.34 9.26
CA HIS A 132 16.18 22.41 9.66
C HIS A 132 15.93 21.69 10.99
N ARG A 133 14.93 22.16 11.75
CA ARG A 133 14.42 21.51 12.95
C ARG A 133 13.02 20.98 12.63
N VAL A 134 12.81 19.68 12.82
CA VAL A 134 11.60 18.99 12.36
C VAL A 134 10.87 18.37 13.55
N ALA A 135 9.56 18.58 13.59
CA ALA A 135 8.66 17.89 14.52
C ALA A 135 7.73 16.95 13.74
N VAL A 136 7.69 15.67 14.13
CA VAL A 136 6.73 14.68 13.62
C VAL A 136 5.63 14.53 14.66
N ILE A 137 4.41 14.95 14.29
CA ILE A 137 3.24 14.88 15.17
C ILE A 137 2.47 13.59 14.84
N GLY A 138 2.49 12.65 15.78
CA GLY A 138 2.01 11.28 15.68
C GLY A 138 3.17 10.29 15.49
N ALA A 139 3.29 9.32 16.38
CA ALA A 139 4.25 8.21 16.35
C ALA A 139 3.54 6.86 16.12
N GLY A 140 2.41 6.87 15.40
CA GLY A 140 1.78 5.66 14.87
C GLY A 140 2.53 5.11 13.65
N PHE A 141 1.93 4.15 12.94
CA PHE A 141 2.54 3.50 11.77
C PHE A 141 3.16 4.48 10.75
N MET A 142 2.39 5.46 10.25
CA MET A 142 2.91 6.46 9.30
C MET A 142 3.98 7.36 9.93
N GLY A 143 3.82 7.75 11.19
CA GLY A 143 4.78 8.57 11.91
C GLY A 143 6.14 7.89 12.02
N LEU A 144 6.16 6.59 12.31
CA LEU A 144 7.38 5.78 12.37
C LEU A 144 8.05 5.63 10.99
N LEU A 145 7.30 5.58 9.89
CA LEU A 145 7.88 5.59 8.54
C LEU A 145 8.55 6.94 8.24
N ILE A 146 7.90 8.05 8.60
CA ILE A 146 8.45 9.40 8.45
C ILE A 146 9.72 9.58 9.30
N LEU A 147 9.69 9.15 10.56
CA LEU A 147 10.85 9.19 11.46
C LEU A 147 12.04 8.42 10.88
N GLN A 148 11.80 7.20 10.37
CA GLN A 148 12.84 6.41 9.71
C GLN A 148 13.41 7.11 8.46
N GLY A 149 12.56 7.74 7.64
CA GLY A 149 13.02 8.52 6.48
C GLY A 149 13.86 9.75 6.85
N LEU A 150 13.68 10.29 8.07
CA LEU A 150 14.41 11.45 8.57
C LEU A 150 15.72 11.10 9.28
N LEU A 151 15.96 9.83 9.66
CA LEU A 151 17.12 9.40 10.46
C LEU A 151 18.47 9.81 9.87
N HIS A 152 18.55 9.93 8.55
CA HIS A 152 19.78 10.30 7.83
C HIS A 152 19.68 11.67 7.14
N SER A 153 18.64 12.44 7.44
CA SER A 153 18.51 13.81 6.94
C SER A 153 19.48 14.74 7.70
N PRO A 154 20.06 15.76 7.04
CA PRO A 154 21.02 16.69 7.67
C PRO A 154 20.33 17.74 8.58
N ILE A 155 19.33 17.33 9.34
CA ILE A 155 18.54 18.20 10.23
C ILE A 155 19.28 18.49 11.54
N GLU A 156 19.10 19.68 12.10
CA GLU A 156 19.66 20.07 13.40
C GLU A 156 18.97 19.34 14.55
N GLN A 157 17.66 19.14 14.43
CA GLN A 157 16.85 18.53 15.47
C GLN A 157 15.66 17.76 14.89
N LEU A 158 15.38 16.60 15.48
CA LEU A 158 14.17 15.81 15.25
C LEU A 158 13.42 15.62 16.56
N VAL A 159 12.13 15.92 16.59
CA VAL A 159 11.24 15.70 17.73
C VAL A 159 10.04 14.88 17.29
N ALA A 160 9.77 13.76 17.97
CA ALA A 160 8.52 13.01 17.82
C ALA A 160 7.54 13.40 18.93
N ILE A 161 6.27 13.57 18.59
CA ILE A 161 5.20 13.95 19.53
C ILE A 161 4.05 12.98 19.37
N ASP A 162 3.65 12.26 20.42
CA ASP A 162 2.42 11.46 20.44
C ASP A 162 1.76 11.59 21.82
N ILE A 163 0.45 11.36 21.88
CA ILE A 163 -0.31 11.35 23.13
C ILE A 163 -0.20 10.01 23.87
N ALA A 164 0.17 8.95 23.15
CA ALA A 164 0.30 7.60 23.69
C ALA A 164 1.78 7.30 23.96
N GLN A 165 2.15 7.24 25.24
CA GLN A 165 3.54 7.03 25.67
C GLN A 165 4.18 5.77 25.05
N ASN A 166 3.42 4.68 24.94
CA ASN A 166 3.88 3.42 24.37
C ASN A 166 4.22 3.47 22.87
N ARG A 167 3.99 4.61 22.19
CA ARG A 167 4.43 4.85 20.80
C ARG A 167 5.73 5.64 20.73
N LEU A 168 6.18 6.20 21.85
CA LEU A 168 7.43 6.96 21.98
C LEU A 168 8.54 6.12 22.64
N ASP A 169 8.18 5.02 23.30
CA ASP A 169 9.07 4.03 23.91
C ASP A 169 9.53 2.98 22.89
#